data_AF-A0A821IAS2-F1
#
_entry.id   AF-A0A821IAS2-F1
#
_cell.length_a   1.000
_cell.length_b   1.000
_cell.length_c   1.000
_cell.angle_alpha   90.00
_cell.angle_beta   90.00
_cell.angle_gamma   90.00
#
_symmetry.space_group_name_H-M   'P 1'
#
loop_
_entity.id
_entity.type
_entity.pdbx_description
1 polymer ?
#
loop_
_entity_poly.entity_id
_entity_poly.type
_entity_poly.pdbx_seq_one_letter_code
_entity_poly.pdbx_strand_id
1 'polypeptide(L)'
;MSRNQNQTDPVVFSTEPTIPLAKWTNAYHFAKSSKSVLQLQSKRKGFIDYYIPAGDVVNITKNEIQRYQRKQWTSFAQFKDLQFGIWKVTLPNIESEWKNGFCNCPNFLKEYICKHVIGMAIRLKHCKPPSIAKDVPLGEKRKRGRPRKATQALLID
;
A
#
# COMPACT_ATOMS: atom_id res chain seq x y z
N MET A 1 -49.56 -15.57 -9.32
CA MET A 1 -48.19 -15.67 -8.77
C MET A 1 -47.89 -14.39 -8.02
N SER A 2 -48.15 -14.36 -6.71
CA SER A 2 -48.02 -13.16 -5.89
C SER A 2 -46.55 -12.88 -5.58
N ARG A 3 -46.06 -11.69 -5.96
CA ARG A 3 -44.74 -11.21 -5.54
C ARG A 3 -44.77 -10.97 -4.03
N ASN A 4 -43.87 -11.64 -3.31
CA ASN A 4 -43.72 -11.49 -1.88
C ASN A 4 -43.19 -10.06 -1.59
N GLN A 5 -43.99 -9.21 -0.95
CA GLN A 5 -43.68 -7.79 -0.70
C GLN A 5 -42.78 -7.55 0.53
N ASN A 6 -42.32 -8.61 1.20
CA ASN A 6 -41.63 -8.52 2.50
C ASN A 6 -40.11 -8.70 2.45
N GLN A 7 -39.46 -8.40 1.32
CA GLN A 7 -37.99 -8.39 1.28
C GLN A 7 -37.48 -6.99 0.93
N THR A 8 -37.55 -6.09 1.91
CA THR A 8 -36.96 -4.75 1.87
C THR A 8 -35.66 -4.75 2.67
N ASP A 9 -34.70 -5.59 2.29
CA ASP A 9 -33.31 -5.32 2.68
C ASP A 9 -32.73 -4.41 1.59
N PRO A 10 -32.50 -3.12 1.85
CA PRO A 10 -31.87 -2.26 0.86
C PRO A 10 -30.49 -2.84 0.55
N VAL A 11 -30.16 -2.97 -0.74
CA VAL A 11 -28.82 -3.34 -1.17
C VAL A 11 -27.87 -2.22 -0.72
N VAL A 12 -27.13 -2.46 0.36
CA VAL A 12 -26.15 -1.51 0.87
C VAL A 12 -24.93 -1.56 -0.03
N PHE A 13 -24.72 -0.49 -0.80
CA PHE A 13 -23.52 -0.34 -1.60
C PHE A 13 -22.33 0.01 -0.70
N SER A 14 -21.23 -0.72 -0.84
CA SER A 14 -20.00 -0.40 -0.13
C SER A 14 -19.46 0.93 -0.65
N THR A 15 -19.33 1.91 0.24
CA THR A 15 -18.72 3.22 -0.06
C THR A 15 -17.20 3.15 -0.07
N GLU A 16 -16.61 2.06 0.44
CA GLU A 16 -15.17 1.84 0.46
C GLU A 16 -14.77 0.59 -0.34
N PRO A 17 -13.65 0.64 -1.08
CA PRO A 17 -13.12 -0.54 -1.74
C PRO A 17 -12.60 -1.53 -0.70
N THR A 18 -13.05 -2.78 -0.80
CA THR A 18 -12.50 -3.86 0.03
C THR A 18 -11.08 -4.18 -0.45
N ILE A 19 -10.09 -4.06 0.44
CA ILE A 19 -8.70 -4.37 0.13
C ILE A 19 -8.49 -5.89 0.25
N PRO A 20 -8.11 -6.59 -0.83
CA PRO A 20 -7.88 -8.03 -0.79
C PRO A 20 -6.75 -8.40 0.18
N LEU A 21 -6.87 -9.55 0.86
CA LEU A 21 -5.86 -10.07 1.79
C LEU A 21 -4.46 -10.16 1.17
N ALA A 22 -4.37 -10.53 -0.11
CA ALA A 22 -3.11 -10.58 -0.84
C ALA A 22 -2.41 -9.20 -0.91
N LYS A 23 -3.18 -8.11 -1.06
CA LYS A 23 -2.62 -6.75 -1.03
C LYS A 23 -2.12 -6.37 0.35
N TRP A 24 -2.88 -6.71 1.39
CA TRP A 24 -2.45 -6.53 2.78
C TRP A 24 -1.14 -7.24 3.08
N THR A 25 -1.01 -8.49 2.61
CA THR A 25 0.21 -9.31 2.78
C THR A 25 1.40 -8.65 2.09
N ASN A 26 1.25 -8.31 0.80
CA ASN A 26 2.31 -7.64 0.03
C ASN A 26 2.70 -6.28 0.61
N ALA A 27 1.72 -5.53 1.14
CA ALA A 27 1.94 -4.25 1.79
C ALA A 27 2.70 -4.41 3.11
N TYR A 28 2.34 -5.41 3.91
CA TYR A 28 3.03 -5.74 5.16
C TYR A 28 4.49 -6.14 4.90
N HIS A 29 4.71 -6.99 3.89
CA HIS A 29 6.04 -7.39 3.42
C HIS A 29 6.87 -6.18 2.96
N PHE A 30 6.29 -5.29 2.16
CA PHE A 30 6.94 -4.04 1.79
C PHE A 30 7.24 -3.17 3.02
N ALA A 31 6.29 -3.02 3.95
CA ALA A 31 6.46 -2.23 5.16
C ALA A 31 7.64 -2.73 6.02
N LYS A 32 7.86 -4.06 6.06
CA LYS A 32 8.97 -4.71 6.74
C LYS A 32 10.29 -4.73 5.96
N SER A 33 10.28 -4.42 4.67
CA SER A 33 11.50 -4.36 3.87
C SER A 33 12.46 -3.28 4.39
N SER A 34 13.74 -3.39 4.05
CA SER A 34 14.78 -2.39 4.38
C SER A 34 14.80 -1.19 3.41
N LYS A 35 13.87 -1.13 2.45
CA LYS A 35 13.82 -0.03 1.47
C LYS A 35 13.69 1.33 2.17
N SER A 36 14.61 2.21 1.88
CA SER A 36 14.61 3.61 2.31
C SER A 36 13.39 4.35 1.77
N VAL A 37 12.98 5.40 2.49
CA VAL A 37 11.90 6.29 2.11
C VAL A 37 12.35 7.71 2.41
N LEU A 38 12.28 8.57 1.40
CA LEU A 38 12.50 10.00 1.59
C LEU A 38 11.15 10.72 1.58
N GLN A 39 10.91 11.49 2.63
CA GLN A 39 9.72 12.31 2.80
C GLN A 39 9.99 13.75 2.34
N LEU A 40 9.08 14.32 1.57
CA LEU A 40 9.06 15.74 1.20
C LEU A 40 7.63 16.29 1.35
N GLN A 41 7.50 17.57 1.65
CA GLN A 41 6.20 18.24 1.64
C GLN A 41 5.62 18.21 0.22
N SER A 42 4.36 17.82 0.09
CA SER A 42 3.71 17.82 -1.21
C SER A 42 3.40 19.24 -1.66
N LYS A 43 3.33 19.46 -2.97
CA LYS A 43 2.80 20.72 -3.54
C LYS A 43 1.32 20.91 -3.21
N ARG A 44 0.60 19.80 -2.97
CA ARG A 44 -0.82 19.82 -2.59
C ARG A 44 -0.93 20.02 -1.09
N LYS A 45 -1.61 21.10 -0.66
CA LYS A 45 -1.86 21.38 0.75
C LYS A 45 -2.57 20.19 1.42
N GLY A 46 -2.10 19.80 2.60
CA GLY A 46 -2.64 18.67 3.35
C GLY A 46 -2.14 17.30 2.90
N PHE A 47 -1.12 17.24 2.03
CA PHE A 47 -0.53 15.98 1.59
C PHE A 47 1.00 15.96 1.80
N ILE A 48 1.54 14.76 1.96
CA ILE A 48 2.97 14.50 2.11
C ILE A 48 3.39 13.52 1.02
N ASP A 49 4.50 13.81 0.34
CA ASP A 49 5.09 12.95 -0.68
C ASP A 49 6.19 12.06 -0.08
N TYR A 50 6.13 10.77 -0.37
CA TYR A 50 7.09 9.75 0.01
C TYR A 50 7.68 9.13 -1.26
N TYR A 51 9.00 9.10 -1.36
CA TYR A 51 9.74 8.57 -2.50
C TYR A 51 10.43 7.27 -2.11
N ILE A 52 10.15 6.22 -2.88
CA ILE A 52 10.58 4.84 -2.61
C ILE A 52 11.32 4.32 -3.85
N PRO A 53 12.49 3.69 -3.71
CA PRO A 53 13.19 3.07 -4.84
C PRO A 53 12.44 1.84 -5.37
N ALA A 54 12.33 1.73 -6.69
CA ALA A 54 11.72 0.58 -7.36
C ALA A 54 12.67 -0.63 -7.44
N GLY A 55 12.14 -1.78 -7.88
CA GLY A 55 12.92 -3.01 -8.06
C GLY A 55 13.61 -3.49 -6.78
N ASP A 56 14.86 -3.92 -6.90
CA ASP A 56 15.69 -4.42 -5.79
C ASP A 56 16.53 -3.33 -5.11
N VAL A 57 16.48 -2.10 -5.63
CA VAL A 57 17.23 -0.97 -5.06
C VAL A 57 16.70 -0.65 -3.66
N VAL A 58 17.59 -0.58 -2.68
CA VAL A 58 17.21 -0.35 -1.28
C VAL A 58 17.23 1.13 -0.91
N ASN A 59 18.21 1.87 -1.44
CA ASN A 59 18.45 3.26 -1.06
C ASN A 59 18.03 4.25 -2.16
N ILE A 60 17.54 5.41 -1.76
CA ILE A 60 17.22 6.53 -2.65
C ILE A 60 17.82 7.82 -2.09
N THR A 61 18.38 8.65 -2.96
CA THR A 61 19.03 9.91 -2.63
C THR A 61 18.19 11.12 -3.03
N LYS A 62 18.48 12.28 -2.43
CA LYS A 62 17.81 13.54 -2.80
C LYS A 62 18.08 13.95 -4.25
N ASN A 63 19.28 13.67 -4.77
CA ASN A 63 19.67 13.98 -6.14
C ASN A 63 18.85 13.18 -7.17
N GLU A 64 18.61 11.90 -6.90
CA GLU A 64 17.74 11.06 -7.73
C GLU A 64 16.30 11.58 -7.75
N ILE A 65 15.78 12.01 -6.60
CA ILE A 65 14.45 12.61 -6.51
C ILE A 65 14.38 13.93 -7.29
N GLN A 66 15.39 14.79 -7.17
CA GLN A 66 15.43 16.03 -7.96
C GLN A 66 15.46 15.74 -9.45
N ARG A 67 16.27 14.76 -9.89
CA ARG A 67 16.31 14.32 -11.29
C ARG A 67 14.95 13.81 -11.77
N TYR A 68 14.28 12.99 -10.96
CA TYR A 68 12.91 12.52 -11.23
C TYR A 68 11.90 13.68 -11.34
N GLN A 69 11.97 14.65 -10.44
CA GLN A 69 11.05 15.79 -10.40
C GLN A 69 11.20 16.74 -11.59
N ARG A 70 12.40 16.85 -12.17
CA ARG A 70 12.64 17.68 -13.37
C ARG A 70 11.83 17.21 -14.58
N LYS A 71 11.46 15.92 -14.64
CA LYS A 71 10.69 15.33 -15.75
C LYS A 71 11.27 15.68 -17.14
N GLN A 72 12.59 15.68 -17.25
CA GLN A 72 13.29 15.91 -18.50
C GLN A 72 13.92 14.60 -18.96
N TRP A 73 13.65 14.25 -20.21
CA TRP A 73 14.24 13.09 -20.88
C TRP A 73 14.40 13.37 -22.37
N THR A 74 15.44 12.80 -22.97
CA THR A 74 15.74 12.93 -24.40
C THR A 74 15.42 11.66 -25.18
N SER A 75 15.13 10.55 -24.49
CA SER A 75 14.76 9.28 -25.10
C SER A 75 13.67 8.55 -24.31
N PHE A 76 12.96 7.64 -24.97
CA PHE A 76 11.96 6.79 -24.33
C PHE A 76 12.58 5.84 -23.30
N ALA A 77 13.79 5.34 -23.55
CA ALA A 77 14.52 4.51 -22.59
C ALA A 77 14.78 5.29 -21.29
N GLN A 78 15.28 6.54 -21.41
CA GLN A 78 15.51 7.40 -20.26
C GLN A 78 14.21 7.74 -19.51
N PHE A 79 13.12 7.99 -20.24
CA PHE A 79 11.81 8.16 -19.64
C PHE A 79 11.40 6.93 -18.81
N LYS A 80 11.54 5.72 -19.38
CA LYS A 80 11.17 4.46 -18.71
C LYS A 80 11.96 4.28 -17.42
N ASP A 81 13.28 4.49 -17.46
CA ASP A 81 14.15 4.34 -16.30
C ASP A 81 13.78 5.33 -15.18
N LEU A 82 13.52 6.59 -15.53
CA LEU A 82 13.12 7.61 -14.56
C LEU A 82 11.71 7.36 -13.99
N GLN A 83 10.73 7.06 -14.85
CA GLN A 83 9.33 6.94 -14.47
C GLN A 83 9.07 5.70 -13.61
N PHE A 84 9.76 4.59 -13.89
CA PHE A 84 9.58 3.32 -13.19
C PHE A 84 10.69 3.00 -12.19
N GLY A 85 11.71 3.84 -12.07
CA GLY A 85 12.78 3.71 -11.07
C GLY A 85 12.39 4.18 -9.67
N ILE A 86 11.39 5.06 -9.56
CA ILE A 86 10.95 5.65 -8.28
C ILE A 86 9.43 5.58 -8.15
N TRP A 87 8.97 5.01 -7.03
CA TRP A 87 7.59 5.11 -6.61
C TRP A 87 7.39 6.33 -5.74
N LYS A 88 6.61 7.28 -6.24
CA LYS A 88 6.08 8.41 -5.49
C LYS A 88 4.74 8.02 -4.90
N VAL A 89 4.63 8.03 -3.57
CA VAL A 89 3.40 7.83 -2.81
C VAL A 89 3.02 9.15 -2.15
N THR A 90 1.82 9.65 -2.37
CA THR A 90 1.33 10.88 -1.77
C THR A 90 0.19 10.51 -0.81
N LEU A 91 0.37 10.76 0.49
CA LEU A 91 -0.66 10.48 1.50
C LEU A 91 -1.23 11.78 2.07
N PRO A 92 -2.51 11.81 2.48
CA PRO A 92 -3.03 12.92 3.26
C PRO A 92 -2.32 13.00 4.62
N ASN A 93 -2.30 14.20 5.19
CA ASN A 93 -1.77 14.46 6.53
C ASN A 93 -2.69 13.94 7.64
N ILE A 94 -3.94 13.62 7.32
CA ILE A 94 -4.91 13.02 8.23
C ILE A 94 -4.73 11.50 8.22
N GLU A 95 -4.39 10.92 9.37
CA GLU A 95 -4.02 9.50 9.47
C GLU A 95 -5.14 8.55 9.06
N SER A 96 -6.39 8.83 9.49
CA SER A 96 -7.57 8.01 9.20
C SER A 96 -7.91 7.96 7.70
N GLU A 97 -7.48 8.96 6.94
CA GLU A 97 -7.79 9.11 5.51
C GLU A 97 -6.70 8.52 4.60
N TRP A 98 -5.74 7.76 5.12
CA TRP A 98 -4.63 7.21 4.34
C TRP A 98 -5.05 6.45 3.05
N LYS A 99 -6.28 5.91 3.02
CA LYS A 99 -6.88 5.25 1.84
C LYS A 99 -7.04 6.19 0.64
N ASN A 100 -7.15 7.50 0.88
CA ASN A 100 -7.21 8.56 -0.14
C ASN A 100 -5.83 8.89 -0.72
N GLY A 101 -4.81 8.10 -0.40
CA GLY A 101 -3.47 8.23 -0.92
C GLY A 101 -3.35 7.89 -2.41
N PHE A 102 -2.30 8.43 -3.05
CA PHE A 102 -2.00 8.24 -4.46
C PHE A 102 -0.63 7.57 -4.64
N CYS A 103 -0.46 6.80 -5.70
CA CYS A 103 0.85 6.27 -6.08
C CYS A 103 1.02 6.23 -7.61
N ASN A 104 2.24 6.48 -8.11
CA ASN A 104 2.53 6.39 -9.54
C ASN A 104 2.83 4.96 -10.05
N CYS A 105 2.76 3.94 -9.19
CA CYS A 105 3.05 2.56 -9.60
C CYS A 105 1.92 1.98 -10.48
N PRO A 106 2.23 1.03 -11.40
CA PRO A 106 1.23 0.44 -12.29
C PRO A 106 0.01 -0.17 -11.57
N ASN A 107 0.24 -0.86 -10.45
CA ASN A 107 -0.86 -1.46 -9.68
C ASN A 107 -1.85 -0.42 -9.15
N PHE A 108 -1.37 0.77 -8.77
CA PHE A 108 -2.24 1.85 -8.33
C PHE A 108 -3.00 2.43 -9.51
N LEU A 109 -2.34 2.66 -10.65
CA LEU A 109 -3.00 3.19 -11.84
C LEU A 109 -4.12 2.28 -12.36
N LYS A 110 -4.01 0.97 -12.14
CA LYS A 110 -5.04 0.00 -12.53
C LYS A 110 -6.18 -0.13 -11.52
N GLU A 111 -5.86 -0.15 -10.22
CA GLU A 111 -6.80 -0.59 -9.18
C GLU A 111 -7.08 0.48 -8.11
N TYR A 112 -6.51 1.69 -8.25
CA TYR A 112 -6.58 2.82 -7.32
C TYR A 112 -6.17 2.50 -5.87
N ILE A 113 -5.52 1.35 -5.65
CA ILE A 113 -4.93 0.96 -4.37
C ILE A 113 -3.77 -0.01 -4.62
N CYS A 114 -2.65 0.19 -3.93
CA CYS A 114 -1.45 -0.63 -4.12
C CYS A 114 -0.73 -0.93 -2.81
N LYS A 115 0.22 -1.87 -2.87
CA LYS A 115 1.05 -2.23 -1.71
C LYS A 115 1.86 -1.06 -1.14
N HIS A 116 2.22 -0.07 -1.96
CA HIS A 116 3.02 1.07 -1.50
C HIS A 116 2.18 2.03 -0.65
N VAL A 117 0.94 2.35 -1.05
CA VAL A 117 0.03 3.19 -0.24
C VAL A 117 -0.27 2.52 1.11
N ILE A 118 -0.73 1.27 1.06
CA ILE A 118 -1.06 0.50 2.27
C ILE A 118 0.19 0.32 3.15
N GLY A 119 1.32 -0.04 2.55
CA GLY A 119 2.53 -0.32 3.30
C GLY A 119 3.18 0.92 3.89
N MET A 120 3.05 2.09 3.25
CA MET A 120 3.41 3.36 3.87
C MET A 120 2.50 3.68 5.06
N ALA A 121 1.19 3.47 4.94
CA ALA A 121 0.26 3.62 6.07
C ALA A 121 0.61 2.68 7.24
N ILE A 122 1.05 1.45 6.96
CA ILE A 122 1.56 0.51 7.98
C ILE A 122 2.85 1.04 8.63
N ARG A 123 3.84 1.50 7.84
CA ARG A 123 5.11 2.04 8.37
C ARG A 123 4.90 3.26 9.26
N LEU A 124 3.98 4.13 8.86
CA LEU A 124 3.60 5.33 9.61
C LEU A 124 2.64 5.05 10.78
N LYS A 125 2.19 3.80 10.94
CA LYS A 125 1.21 3.37 11.97
C LYS A 125 -0.20 3.96 11.82
N HIS A 126 -0.55 4.49 10.64
CA HIS A 126 -1.90 5.00 10.35
C HIS A 126 -2.94 3.86 10.24
N CYS A 127 -2.50 2.62 10.02
CA CYS A 127 -3.37 1.46 9.99
C CYS A 127 -2.71 0.21 10.57
N LYS A 128 -3.55 -0.72 11.05
CA LYS A 128 -3.11 -2.05 11.51
C LYS A 128 -3.47 -3.08 10.45
N PRO A 129 -2.50 -3.82 9.89
CA PRO A 129 -2.81 -4.89 8.95
C PRO A 129 -3.53 -6.04 9.69
N PRO A 130 -4.44 -6.75 9.01
CA PRO A 130 -5.14 -7.90 9.60
C PRO A 130 -4.14 -8.98 10.02
N SER A 131 -4.44 -9.71 11.10
CA SER A 131 -3.54 -10.74 11.66
C SER A 131 -3.11 -11.77 10.62
N ILE A 132 -4.07 -12.26 9.82
CA ILE A 132 -3.84 -13.26 8.77
C ILE A 132 -2.81 -12.78 7.73
N ALA A 133 -2.72 -11.47 7.45
CA ALA A 133 -1.72 -10.94 6.52
C ALA A 133 -0.30 -10.93 7.09
N LYS A 134 -0.15 -10.98 8.41
CA LYS A 134 1.16 -11.03 9.10
C LYS A 134 1.72 -12.45 9.17
N ASP A 135 0.84 -13.45 9.14
CA ASP A 135 1.19 -14.86 9.33
C ASP A 135 1.86 -15.50 8.10
N VAL A 136 1.91 -14.79 6.97
CA VAL A 136 2.57 -15.28 5.74
C VAL A 136 4.07 -14.95 5.81
N PRO A 137 4.96 -15.94 5.96
CA PRO A 137 6.39 -15.71 6.07
C PRO A 137 6.98 -15.13 4.78
N LEU A 138 8.00 -14.28 4.93
CA LEU A 138 8.72 -13.66 3.82
C LEU A 138 9.70 -14.69 3.24
N GLY A 139 9.60 -15.00 1.94
CA GLY A 139 10.58 -15.85 1.25
C GLY A 139 10.52 -17.35 1.56
N GLU A 140 9.64 -17.80 2.46
CA GLU A 140 9.48 -19.21 2.78
C GLU A 140 8.09 -19.74 2.40
N LYS A 141 8.06 -20.93 1.81
CA LYS A 141 6.80 -21.65 1.65
C LYS A 141 6.34 -22.10 3.03
N ARG A 142 5.08 -21.81 3.39
CA ARG A 142 4.45 -22.36 4.59
C ARG A 142 4.72 -23.87 4.69
N LYS A 143 5.19 -24.33 5.86
CA LYS A 143 5.44 -25.76 6.10
C LYS A 143 4.18 -26.55 5.77
N ARG A 144 4.35 -27.70 5.11
CA ARG A 144 3.24 -28.58 4.73
C ARG A 144 2.57 -29.11 6.01
N GLY A 145 1.25 -28.96 6.13
CA GLY A 145 0.49 -29.39 7.29
C GLY A 145 -0.66 -28.45 7.64
N ARG A 146 -1.48 -28.85 8.61
CA ARG A 146 -2.58 -28.03 9.13
C ARG A 146 -2.00 -26.84 9.91
N PRO A 147 -2.47 -25.60 9.66
CA PRO A 147 -2.11 -24.46 10.50
C PRO A 147 -2.45 -24.73 11.96
N ARG A 148 -1.61 -24.24 12.87
CA ARG A 148 -1.88 -24.33 14.31
C ARG A 148 -3.16 -23.55 14.62
N LYS A 149 -4.03 -24.10 15.47
CA LYS A 149 -5.22 -23.37 15.96
C LYS A 149 -4.74 -22.12 16.71
N ALA A 150 -5.48 -21.01 16.57
CA ALA A 150 -5.25 -19.81 17.35
C ALA A 150 -5.28 -20.16 18.86
N THR A 151 -4.25 -19.75 19.58
CA THR A 151 -4.23 -19.86 21.04
C THR A 151 -5.19 -18.84 21.65
N GLN A 152 -5.96 -19.27 22.63
CA GLN A 152 -6.89 -18.41 23.36
C GLN A 152 -6.11 -17.24 23.99
N ALA A 153 -6.64 -16.02 23.89
CA ALA A 153 -5.99 -14.84 24.47
C ALA A 153 -5.87 -15.02 25.99
N LEU A 154 -4.70 -14.67 26.54
CA LEU A 154 -4.47 -14.69 27.98
C LEU A 154 -5.40 -13.65 28.62
N LEU A 155 -6.39 -14.09 29.39
CA LEU A 155 -7.14 -13.22 30.29
C LEU A 155 -6.27 -13.08 31.55
N ILE A 156 -5.83 -11.86 31.85
CA ILE A 156 -5.21 -11.52 33.12
C ILE A 156 -6.34 -10.92 33.95
N ASP A 157 -6.76 -11.61 35.00
CA ASP A 157 -7.66 -11.10 36.03
C ASP A 157 -6.90 -10.21 37.02
#